data_AF-A0A947C528-F1
#
_entry.id   AF-A0A947C528-F1
#
_cell.length_a   1.000
_cell.length_b   1.000
_cell.length_c   1.000
_cell.angle_alpha   90.00
_cell.angle_beta   90.00
_cell.angle_gamma   90.00
#
_symmetry.space_group_name_H-M   'P 1'
#
loop_
_entity.id
_entity.type
_entity.pdbx_description
1 polymer ?
#
loop_
_entity_poly.entity_id
_entity_poly.type
_entity_poly.pdbx_seq_one_letter_code
_entity_poly.pdbx_strand_id
1 'polypeptide(L)'
;MAKGVRDVIRRAAKGSSWSHFMDYASPALFEVMPLRALLAQGKEFVSNGSDARRYANVREAIASALRARGLEVELGPQDDDAERLSLPSLPEPVRRETGHRILEIYFTQIFAGRDTILDLRPDSFFATQGSALRWGPKAFYVEWQPDFLEGLRDLYAGFYLDDEPRFESGLHQLGLQDSGDALVSHLGSGDQRSVRFETSAFHSSFHDTFLACRDRGVALHRNFLALGIYLVCLYDVLESLDLAFDVRGAFERTCGQS
;
A
#
# COMPACT_ATOMS: atom_id res chain seq x y z
N MET A 1 -13.96 -1.21 24.48
CA MET A 1 -14.74 -1.40 23.23
C MET A 1 -13.93 -2.01 22.09
N ALA A 2 -12.67 -1.61 21.87
CA ALA A 2 -11.82 -2.10 20.77
C ALA A 2 -11.64 -3.64 20.68
N LYS A 3 -11.55 -4.35 21.82
CA LYS A 3 -11.36 -5.82 21.84
C LYS A 3 -12.51 -6.59 21.18
N GLY A 4 -13.77 -6.18 21.43
CA GLY A 4 -14.94 -6.84 20.86
C GLY A 4 -15.11 -6.60 19.35
N VAL A 5 -14.73 -5.42 18.87
CA VAL A 5 -14.70 -5.08 17.44
C VAL A 5 -13.63 -5.91 16.72
N ARG A 6 -12.42 -5.98 17.28
CA ARG A 6 -11.32 -6.81 16.76
C ARG A 6 -11.75 -8.27 16.59
N ASP A 7 -12.45 -8.83 17.58
CA ASP A 7 -12.88 -10.24 17.57
C ASP A 7 -14.02 -10.56 16.60
N VAL A 8 -14.92 -9.60 16.35
CA VAL A 8 -16.00 -9.74 15.35
C VAL A 8 -15.40 -9.73 13.95
N ILE A 9 -14.51 -8.78 13.71
CA ILE A 9 -13.87 -8.60 12.43
C ILE A 9 -12.89 -9.76 12.13
N ARG A 10 -12.10 -10.22 13.12
CA ARG A 10 -11.23 -11.40 12.98
C ARG A 10 -12.00 -12.69 12.69
N ARG A 11 -13.23 -12.82 13.22
CA ARG A 11 -14.14 -13.93 12.89
C ARG A 11 -14.69 -13.85 11.47
N ALA A 12 -15.05 -12.66 11.01
CA ALA A 12 -15.49 -12.44 9.63
C ALA A 12 -14.36 -12.67 8.61
N ALA A 13 -13.12 -12.50 9.04
CA ALA A 13 -11.89 -12.69 8.27
C ALA A 13 -11.23 -14.06 8.40
N LYS A 14 -11.86 -15.00 9.12
CA LYS A 14 -11.27 -16.30 9.40
C LYS A 14 -11.23 -17.14 8.12
N GLY A 15 -10.02 -17.48 7.67
CA GLY A 15 -9.81 -18.19 6.40
C GLY A 15 -9.48 -17.28 5.19
N SER A 16 -9.42 -15.97 5.38
CA SER A 16 -8.88 -15.03 4.38
C SER A 16 -7.51 -14.47 4.80
N SER A 17 -6.76 -13.91 3.85
CA SER A 17 -5.49 -13.18 4.06
C SER A 17 -5.60 -12.06 5.09
N TRP A 18 -6.83 -11.66 5.41
CA TRP A 18 -7.20 -10.58 6.32
C TRP A 18 -6.92 -10.88 7.80
N SER A 19 -6.85 -12.16 8.18
CA SER A 19 -6.56 -12.56 9.57
C SER A 19 -5.14 -12.22 10.03
N HIS A 20 -4.15 -12.31 9.12
CA HIS A 20 -2.77 -11.90 9.38
C HIS A 20 -2.63 -10.38 9.46
N PHE A 21 -3.35 -9.63 8.62
CA PHE A 21 -3.33 -8.16 8.68
C PHE A 21 -3.78 -7.60 10.04
N MET A 22 -4.76 -8.23 10.69
CA MET A 22 -5.22 -7.81 12.02
C MET A 22 -4.18 -7.96 13.13
N ASP A 23 -3.10 -8.71 12.89
CA ASP A 23 -1.97 -8.78 13.79
C ASP A 23 -1.02 -7.57 13.61
N TYR A 24 -1.04 -6.93 12.43
CA TYR A 24 -0.29 -5.70 12.13
C TYR A 24 -1.09 -4.41 12.39
N ALA A 25 -2.42 -4.47 12.41
CA ALA A 25 -3.26 -3.31 12.66
C ALA A 25 -3.09 -2.76 14.10
N SER A 26 -2.59 -1.53 14.21
CA SER A 26 -2.50 -0.78 15.47
C SER A 26 -3.86 -0.71 16.18
N PRO A 27 -3.95 -1.00 17.49
CA PRO A 27 -5.20 -0.85 18.24
C PRO A 27 -5.82 0.55 18.15
N ALA A 28 -4.99 1.59 18.04
CA ALA A 28 -5.42 2.98 17.91
C ALA A 28 -6.22 3.24 16.62
N LEU A 29 -5.98 2.47 15.54
CA LEU A 29 -6.76 2.54 14.30
C LEU A 29 -8.26 2.33 14.56
N PHE A 30 -8.59 1.37 15.42
CA PHE A 30 -9.99 1.04 15.75
C PHE A 30 -10.65 2.08 16.65
N GLU A 31 -9.87 2.99 17.24
CA GLU A 31 -10.37 4.10 18.06
C GLU A 31 -10.67 5.33 17.20
N VAL A 32 -9.97 5.52 16.08
CA VAL A 32 -10.14 6.67 15.17
C VAL A 32 -11.03 6.40 13.95
N MET A 33 -11.24 5.12 13.61
CA MET A 33 -12.13 4.75 12.52
C MET A 33 -13.54 4.44 13.04
N PRO A 34 -14.60 5.01 12.43
CA PRO A 34 -15.97 4.63 12.74
C PRO A 34 -16.21 3.13 12.49
N LEU A 35 -16.86 2.43 13.44
CA LEU A 35 -17.16 1.00 13.30
C LEU A 35 -17.89 0.65 11.99
N ARG A 36 -18.81 1.52 11.56
CA ARG A 36 -19.53 1.34 10.29
C ARG A 36 -18.58 1.38 9.09
N ALA A 37 -17.55 2.24 9.11
CA ALA A 37 -16.55 2.33 8.06
C ALA A 37 -15.68 1.06 8.00
N LEU A 38 -15.24 0.55 9.16
CA LEU A 38 -14.50 -0.71 9.26
C LEU A 38 -15.29 -1.90 8.71
N LEU A 39 -16.57 -2.02 9.09
CA LEU A 39 -17.44 -3.09 8.62
C LEU A 39 -17.73 -2.98 7.12
N ALA A 40 -17.94 -1.75 6.61
CA ALA A 40 -18.15 -1.51 5.18
C ALA A 40 -16.92 -1.93 4.36
N GLN A 41 -15.73 -1.50 4.77
CA GLN A 41 -14.47 -1.85 4.10
C GLN A 41 -14.18 -3.36 4.20
N GLY A 42 -14.43 -3.97 5.35
CA GLY A 42 -14.30 -5.43 5.50
C GLY A 42 -15.25 -6.21 4.58
N LYS A 43 -16.51 -5.78 4.46
CA LYS A 43 -17.48 -6.38 3.54
C LYS A 43 -17.05 -6.20 2.08
N GLU A 44 -16.52 -5.03 1.73
CA GLU A 44 -15.98 -4.76 0.40
C GLU A 44 -14.87 -5.76 0.05
N PHE A 45 -13.89 -5.97 0.93
CA PHE A 45 -12.81 -6.92 0.68
C PHE A 45 -13.29 -8.36 0.49
N VAL A 46 -14.25 -8.82 1.31
CA VAL A 46 -14.84 -10.15 1.16
C VAL A 46 -15.57 -10.28 -0.17
N SER A 47 -16.37 -9.28 -0.53
CA SER A 47 -17.10 -9.25 -1.81
C SER A 47 -16.14 -9.27 -3.00
N ASN A 48 -15.11 -8.44 -2.95
CA ASN A 48 -14.08 -8.32 -3.99
C ASN A 48 -13.31 -9.63 -4.19
N GLY A 49 -12.97 -10.34 -3.10
CA GLY A 49 -12.30 -11.63 -3.19
C GLY A 49 -13.16 -12.76 -3.77
N SER A 50 -14.49 -12.61 -3.76
CA SER A 50 -15.43 -13.61 -4.30
C SER A 50 -15.81 -13.40 -5.77
N ASP A 51 -15.56 -12.21 -6.33
CA ASP A 51 -15.92 -11.87 -7.71
C ASP A 51 -14.72 -12.02 -8.66
N ALA A 52 -14.51 -13.25 -9.15
CA ALA A 52 -13.40 -13.57 -10.05
C ALA A 52 -13.42 -12.76 -11.36
N ARG A 53 -14.61 -12.41 -11.87
CA ARG A 53 -14.74 -11.62 -13.12
C ARG A 53 -14.32 -10.18 -12.87
N ARG A 54 -14.78 -9.56 -11.78
CA ARG A 54 -14.37 -8.21 -11.43
C ARG A 54 -12.87 -8.14 -11.14
N TYR A 55 -12.32 -9.13 -10.43
CA TYR A 55 -10.89 -9.18 -10.17
C TYR A 55 -10.06 -9.31 -11.45
N ALA A 56 -10.50 -10.13 -12.42
CA ALA A 56 -9.83 -10.22 -13.73
C ALA A 56 -9.80 -8.87 -14.47
N ASN A 57 -10.89 -8.10 -14.42
CA ASN A 57 -10.94 -6.77 -15.01
C ASN A 57 -9.98 -5.79 -14.33
N VAL A 58 -9.93 -5.80 -12.98
CA VAL A 58 -8.99 -4.97 -12.19
C VAL A 58 -7.54 -5.33 -12.54
N ARG A 59 -7.21 -6.62 -12.61
CA ARG A 59 -5.89 -7.09 -13.03
C ARG A 59 -5.52 -6.61 -14.43
N GLU A 60 -6.43 -6.71 -15.40
CA GLU A 60 -6.15 -6.25 -16.77
C GLU A 60 -5.95 -4.73 -16.82
N ALA A 61 -6.75 -3.95 -16.09
CA ALA A 61 -6.60 -2.50 -16.02
C ALA A 61 -5.22 -2.10 -15.44
N ILE A 62 -4.79 -2.76 -14.36
CA ILE A 62 -3.48 -2.54 -13.75
C ILE A 62 -2.36 -2.99 -14.68
N ALA A 63 -2.48 -4.17 -15.31
CA ALA A 63 -1.49 -4.65 -16.29
C ALA A 63 -1.36 -3.69 -17.48
N SER A 64 -2.48 -3.13 -17.95
CA SER A 64 -2.48 -2.09 -18.99
C SER A 64 -1.76 -0.83 -18.52
N ALA A 65 -2.03 -0.35 -17.30
CA ALA A 65 -1.36 0.82 -16.73
C ALA A 65 0.15 0.61 -16.59
N LEU A 66 0.59 -0.55 -16.09
CA LEU A 66 2.01 -0.90 -15.98
C LEU A 66 2.69 -0.95 -17.35
N ARG A 67 2.07 -1.59 -18.35
CA ARG A 67 2.59 -1.65 -19.73
C ARG A 67 2.68 -0.26 -20.38
N ALA A 68 1.69 0.60 -20.16
CA ALA A 68 1.69 1.97 -20.68
C ALA A 68 2.86 2.80 -20.13
N ARG A 69 3.43 2.39 -18.98
CA ARG A 69 4.64 2.99 -18.38
C ARG A 69 5.94 2.28 -18.75
N GLY A 70 5.88 1.25 -19.61
CA GLY A 70 7.06 0.45 -19.98
C GLY A 70 7.60 -0.42 -18.84
N LEU A 71 6.80 -0.69 -17.80
CA LEU A 71 7.20 -1.56 -16.70
C LEU A 71 7.17 -3.03 -17.13
N GLU A 72 8.32 -3.70 -17.05
CA GLU A 72 8.48 -5.13 -17.36
C GLU A 72 7.99 -6.01 -16.18
N VAL A 73 6.66 -6.01 -15.99
CA VAL A 73 5.98 -6.78 -14.96
C VAL A 73 4.94 -7.71 -15.60
N GLU A 74 5.07 -9.01 -15.36
CA GLU A 74 4.10 -10.00 -15.83
C GLU A 74 3.03 -10.24 -14.74
N LEU A 75 1.79 -9.81 -15.01
CA LEU A 75 0.66 -9.99 -14.09
C LEU A 75 0.02 -11.39 -14.28
N GLY A 76 0.35 -12.33 -13.40
CA GLY A 76 -0.07 -13.73 -13.49
C GLY A 76 -1.15 -14.13 -12.48
N PRO A 77 -1.77 -15.32 -12.63
CA PRO A 77 -2.43 -15.96 -11.50
C PRO A 77 -1.40 -16.26 -10.40
N GLN A 78 -1.87 -16.36 -9.15
CA GLN A 78 -1.06 -16.98 -8.10
C GLN A 78 -0.80 -18.44 -8.51
N ASP A 79 0.46 -18.80 -8.60
CA ASP A 79 0.89 -20.13 -9.00
C ASP A 79 1.47 -20.80 -7.76
N ASP A 80 0.73 -21.74 -7.19
CA ASP A 80 1.14 -22.43 -5.97
C ASP A 80 2.32 -23.38 -6.24
N ASP A 81 2.54 -23.76 -7.50
CA ASP A 81 3.62 -24.64 -7.94
C ASP A 81 4.86 -23.88 -8.46
N ALA A 82 4.75 -22.56 -8.69
CA ALA A 82 5.89 -21.75 -9.09
C ALA A 82 6.89 -21.57 -7.95
N GLU A 83 8.18 -21.61 -8.30
CA GLU A 83 9.25 -21.32 -7.35
C GLU A 83 9.14 -19.86 -6.89
N ARG A 84 8.65 -19.68 -5.65
CA ARG A 84 8.54 -18.36 -5.02
C ARG A 84 9.91 -17.73 -4.97
N LEU A 85 9.98 -16.42 -5.23
CA LEU A 85 11.22 -15.68 -5.03
C LEU A 85 11.63 -15.80 -3.57
N SER A 86 12.73 -16.50 -3.29
CA SER A 86 13.45 -16.31 -2.04
C SER A 86 14.21 -14.98 -2.16
N LEU A 87 13.48 -13.89 -1.97
CA LEU A 87 13.98 -12.52 -2.15
C LEU A 87 15.33 -12.29 -1.45
N PRO A 88 15.57 -12.75 -0.21
CA PRO A 88 16.85 -12.55 0.46
C PRO A 88 18.03 -13.28 -0.20
N SER A 89 17.80 -14.41 -0.88
CA SER A 89 18.87 -15.23 -1.46
C SER A 89 19.29 -14.78 -2.86
N LEU A 90 18.58 -13.82 -3.46
CA LEU A 90 18.94 -13.29 -4.77
C LEU A 90 20.22 -12.45 -4.71
N PRO A 91 20.98 -12.36 -5.83
CA PRO A 91 22.07 -11.40 -5.96
C PRO A 91 21.59 -9.96 -5.71
N GLU A 92 22.42 -9.15 -5.03
CA GLU A 92 22.07 -7.76 -4.69
C GLU A 92 21.56 -6.94 -5.89
N PRO A 93 22.17 -6.97 -7.09
CA PRO A 93 21.66 -6.21 -8.23
C PRO A 93 20.23 -6.59 -8.61
N VAL A 94 19.87 -7.87 -8.48
CA VAL A 94 18.52 -8.38 -8.77
C VAL A 94 17.55 -7.90 -7.68
N ARG A 95 17.93 -7.98 -6.40
CA ARG A 95 17.10 -7.47 -5.29
C ARG A 95 16.81 -5.97 -5.44
N ARG A 96 17.84 -5.20 -5.82
CA ARG A 96 17.73 -3.75 -6.04
C ARG A 96 16.73 -3.42 -7.15
N GLU A 97 16.86 -4.09 -8.29
CA GLU A 97 15.94 -3.92 -9.42
C GLU A 97 14.51 -4.37 -9.07
N THR A 98 14.35 -5.49 -8.37
CA THR A 98 13.05 -5.95 -7.88
C THR A 98 12.39 -4.92 -6.97
N GLY A 99 13.12 -4.36 -6.00
CA GLY A 99 12.56 -3.35 -5.09
C GLY A 99 12.17 -2.05 -5.80
N HIS A 100 12.97 -1.58 -6.77
CA HIS A 100 12.60 -0.43 -7.59
C HIS A 100 11.31 -0.68 -8.39
N ARG A 101 11.17 -1.86 -9.02
CA ARG A 101 9.95 -2.23 -9.74
C ARG A 101 8.73 -2.32 -8.84
N ILE A 102 8.88 -2.82 -7.62
CA ILE A 102 7.80 -2.86 -6.63
C ILE A 102 7.34 -1.45 -6.25
N LEU A 103 8.28 -0.52 -6.05
CA LEU A 103 7.95 0.90 -5.80
C LEU A 103 7.23 1.54 -6.99
N GLU A 104 7.65 1.22 -8.22
CA GLU A 104 7.00 1.74 -9.44
C GLU A 104 5.61 1.13 -9.66
N ILE A 105 5.42 -0.17 -9.35
CA ILE A 105 4.08 -0.78 -9.26
C ILE A 105 3.25 0.00 -8.23
N TYR A 106 3.83 0.28 -7.06
CA TYR A 106 3.14 0.94 -5.97
C TYR A 106 2.54 2.29 -6.40
N PHE A 107 3.39 3.16 -6.94
CA PHE A 107 2.99 4.48 -7.41
C PHE A 107 2.10 4.40 -8.65
N THR A 108 2.35 3.46 -9.58
CA THR A 108 1.55 3.37 -10.81
C THR A 108 0.09 3.08 -10.48
N GLN A 109 -0.19 2.20 -9.53
CA GLN A 109 -1.57 1.92 -9.11
C GLN A 109 -2.27 3.15 -8.52
N ILE A 110 -1.56 3.96 -7.72
CA ILE A 110 -2.11 5.19 -7.13
C ILE A 110 -2.41 6.24 -8.20
N PHE A 111 -1.51 6.42 -9.17
CA PHE A 111 -1.60 7.52 -10.14
C PHE A 111 -2.34 7.18 -11.44
N ALA A 112 -2.45 5.91 -11.82
CA ALA A 112 -3.05 5.51 -13.09
C ALA A 112 -4.56 5.27 -13.05
N GLY A 113 -5.13 4.94 -11.88
CA GLY A 113 -6.53 4.53 -11.79
C GLY A 113 -7.14 4.67 -10.41
N ARG A 114 -8.38 4.19 -10.25
CA ARG A 114 -9.10 4.14 -8.96
C ARG A 114 -8.99 2.80 -8.26
N ASP A 115 -8.72 1.73 -9.02
CA ASP A 115 -8.54 0.40 -8.47
C ASP A 115 -7.08 0.18 -8.08
N THR A 116 -6.86 -0.52 -6.97
CA THR A 116 -5.52 -0.92 -6.52
C THR A 116 -5.58 -2.31 -5.94
N ILE A 117 -4.71 -3.19 -6.42
CA ILE A 117 -4.44 -4.48 -5.80
C ILE A 117 -3.48 -4.24 -4.64
N LEU A 118 -3.94 -4.59 -3.43
CA LEU A 118 -3.24 -4.32 -2.17
C LEU A 118 -2.14 -5.34 -1.88
N ASP A 119 -2.19 -6.51 -2.54
CA ASP A 119 -1.31 -7.63 -2.25
C ASP A 119 0.08 -7.47 -2.89
N LEU A 120 0.96 -6.76 -2.18
CA LEU A 120 2.39 -6.65 -2.49
C LEU A 120 3.27 -7.53 -1.58
N ARG A 121 2.70 -8.55 -0.92
CA ARG A 121 3.47 -9.39 0.02
C ARG A 121 4.59 -10.14 -0.72
N PRO A 122 5.70 -10.50 -0.04
CA PRO A 122 6.78 -11.29 -0.63
C PRO A 122 6.33 -12.54 -1.39
N ASP A 123 5.30 -13.23 -0.86
CA ASP A 123 4.74 -14.46 -1.43
C ASP A 123 3.99 -14.26 -2.76
N SER A 124 3.76 -13.02 -3.17
CA SER A 124 3.07 -12.66 -4.42
C SER A 124 4.01 -12.45 -5.61
N PHE A 125 5.33 -12.49 -5.41
CA PHE A 125 6.31 -12.27 -6.47
C PHE A 125 7.08 -13.55 -6.84
N PHE A 126 7.31 -13.74 -8.14
CA PHE A 126 7.98 -14.92 -8.71
C PHE A 126 9.11 -14.51 -9.65
N ALA A 127 10.16 -15.33 -9.68
CA ALA A 127 11.28 -15.15 -10.59
C ALA A 127 10.85 -15.61 -11.97
N THR A 128 11.19 -14.85 -13.02
CA THR A 128 11.05 -15.33 -14.40
C THR A 128 12.40 -15.61 -15.03
N GLN A 129 12.42 -16.52 -15.99
CA GLN A 129 13.54 -16.65 -16.91
C GLN A 129 13.53 -15.43 -17.84
N GLY A 130 14.54 -14.55 -17.75
CA GLY A 130 14.65 -13.38 -18.64
C GLY A 130 14.41 -12.02 -17.97
N SER A 131 14.78 -11.85 -16.71
CA SER A 131 14.79 -10.57 -15.98
C SER A 131 13.45 -9.86 -15.73
N ALA A 132 12.31 -10.36 -16.22
CA ALA A 132 11.00 -9.78 -15.89
C ALA A 132 10.56 -10.15 -14.46
N LEU A 133 9.86 -9.24 -13.77
CA LEU A 133 9.25 -9.54 -12.48
C LEU A 133 7.85 -10.11 -12.70
N ARG A 134 7.56 -11.33 -12.24
CA ARG A 134 6.19 -11.84 -12.25
C ARG A 134 5.51 -11.52 -10.93
N TRP A 135 4.32 -10.93 -11.00
CA TRP A 135 3.49 -10.60 -9.86
C TRP A 135 2.16 -11.35 -9.97
N GLY A 136 1.92 -12.26 -9.04
CA GLY A 136 0.72 -13.09 -8.94
C GLY A 136 -0.08 -12.78 -7.68
N PRO A 137 -0.69 -11.58 -7.57
CA PRO A 137 -1.40 -11.18 -6.36
C PRO A 137 -2.69 -11.96 -6.13
N LYS A 138 -3.11 -12.06 -4.86
CA LYS A 138 -4.45 -12.54 -4.50
C LYS A 138 -5.53 -11.52 -4.89
N ALA A 139 -6.77 -12.00 -4.97
CA ALA A 139 -7.98 -11.20 -5.21
C ALA A 139 -8.30 -10.26 -4.05
N PHE A 140 -7.40 -9.30 -3.81
CA PHE A 140 -7.43 -8.38 -2.69
C PHE A 140 -7.14 -6.98 -3.20
N TYR A 141 -8.21 -6.27 -3.54
CA TYR A 141 -8.16 -4.95 -4.15
C TYR A 141 -9.20 -4.02 -3.54
N VAL A 142 -9.00 -2.73 -3.75
CA VAL A 142 -9.89 -1.64 -3.34
C VAL A 142 -10.19 -0.74 -4.53
N GLU A 143 -11.39 -0.17 -4.55
CA GLU A 143 -11.69 1.00 -5.37
C GLU A 143 -11.65 2.24 -4.46
N TRP A 144 -10.69 3.14 -4.67
CA TRP A 144 -10.54 4.34 -3.85
C TRP A 144 -11.72 5.30 -4.06
N GLN A 145 -12.21 5.90 -2.96
CA GLN A 145 -13.12 7.03 -3.10
C GLN A 145 -12.38 8.21 -3.76
N PRO A 146 -13.02 8.95 -4.69
CA PRO A 146 -12.33 9.98 -5.48
C PRO A 146 -11.66 11.07 -4.62
N ASP A 147 -12.36 11.56 -3.60
CA ASP A 147 -11.86 12.56 -2.65
C ASP A 147 -10.64 12.07 -1.87
N PHE A 148 -10.66 10.83 -1.41
CA PHE A 148 -9.51 10.23 -0.74
C PHE A 148 -8.32 10.06 -1.70
N LEU A 149 -8.57 9.62 -2.92
CA LEU A 149 -7.52 9.39 -3.91
C LEU A 149 -6.86 10.69 -4.38
N GLU A 150 -7.66 11.74 -4.59
CA GLU A 150 -7.17 13.09 -4.92
C GLU A 150 -6.30 13.63 -3.79
N GLY A 151 -6.77 13.56 -2.55
CA GLY A 151 -5.98 13.96 -1.39
C GLY A 151 -4.67 13.17 -1.25
N LEU A 152 -4.69 11.86 -1.49
CA LEU A 152 -3.49 11.02 -1.46
C LEU A 152 -2.49 11.37 -2.57
N ARG A 153 -2.97 11.66 -3.78
CA ARG A 153 -2.12 12.07 -4.91
C ARG A 153 -1.49 13.43 -4.67
N ASP A 154 -2.26 14.38 -4.15
CA ASP A 154 -1.76 15.71 -3.80
C ASP A 154 -0.75 15.64 -2.66
N LEU A 155 -1.00 14.80 -1.65
CA LEU A 155 -0.03 14.55 -0.59
C LEU A 155 1.31 14.02 -1.15
N TYR A 156 1.28 12.96 -1.96
CA TYR A 156 2.51 12.40 -2.53
C TYR A 156 3.22 13.38 -3.47
N ALA A 157 2.47 14.04 -4.35
CA ALA A 157 3.05 15.00 -5.29
C ALA A 157 3.63 16.21 -4.57
N GLY A 158 2.94 16.75 -3.57
CA GLY A 158 3.42 17.84 -2.74
C GLY A 158 4.72 17.49 -2.02
N PHE A 159 4.78 16.29 -1.43
CA PHE A 159 5.95 15.82 -0.72
C PHE A 159 7.16 15.59 -1.64
N TYR A 160 7.01 14.81 -2.72
CA TYR A 160 8.16 14.42 -3.56
C TYR A 160 8.59 15.47 -4.58
N LEU A 161 7.73 16.43 -4.92
CA LEU A 161 8.06 17.55 -5.82
C LEU A 161 8.37 18.84 -5.08
N ASP A 162 8.47 18.80 -3.74
CA ASP A 162 8.71 19.95 -2.89
C ASP A 162 7.67 21.09 -3.11
N ASP A 163 6.40 20.72 -3.34
CA ASP A 163 5.25 21.61 -3.54
C ASP A 163 4.40 21.66 -2.26
N GLU A 164 4.83 22.51 -1.33
CA GLU A 164 4.24 22.67 0.01
C GLU A 164 2.73 23.03 -0.04
N PRO A 165 2.25 23.98 -0.86
CA PRO A 165 0.80 24.24 -0.97
C PRO A 165 -0.01 23.01 -1.36
N ARG A 166 0.51 22.18 -2.28
CA ARG A 166 -0.15 20.95 -2.70
C ARG A 166 -0.12 19.88 -1.61
N PHE A 167 0.99 19.78 -0.88
CA PHE A 167 1.12 18.90 0.27
C PHE A 167 0.07 19.23 1.36
N GLU A 168 -0.04 20.51 1.73
CA GLU A 168 -1.02 20.99 2.72
C GLU A 168 -2.47 20.77 2.27
N SER A 169 -2.76 20.98 0.98
CA SER A 169 -4.06 20.65 0.40
C SER A 169 -4.39 19.17 0.55
N GLY A 170 -3.42 18.29 0.26
CA GLY A 170 -3.56 16.84 0.43
C GLY A 170 -3.82 16.44 1.89
N LEU A 171 -3.07 17.02 2.84
CA LEU A 171 -3.29 16.81 4.26
C LEU A 171 -4.71 17.22 4.68
N HIS A 172 -5.17 18.39 4.26
CA HIS A 172 -6.51 18.87 4.60
C HIS A 172 -7.61 17.97 4.01
N GLN A 173 -7.50 17.55 2.75
CA GLN A 173 -8.46 16.64 2.11
C GLN A 173 -8.54 15.28 2.83
N LEU A 174 -7.41 14.80 3.34
CA LEU A 174 -7.32 13.55 4.09
C LEU A 174 -7.69 13.68 5.57
N GLY A 175 -7.96 14.91 6.06
CA GLY A 175 -8.22 15.19 7.47
C GLY A 175 -6.99 15.02 8.36
N LEU A 176 -5.79 15.20 7.81
CA LEU A 176 -4.50 15.00 8.47
C LEU A 176 -3.75 16.32 8.76
N GLN A 177 -4.36 17.48 8.56
CA GLN A 177 -3.69 18.79 8.70
C GLN A 177 -2.96 18.98 10.04
N ASP A 178 -3.52 18.45 11.14
CA ASP A 178 -2.91 18.56 12.46
C ASP A 178 -1.89 17.44 12.76
N SER A 179 -1.77 16.46 11.86
CA SER A 179 -0.87 15.29 11.99
C SER A 179 0.21 15.28 10.89
N GLY A 180 0.42 16.42 10.22
CA GLY A 180 1.42 16.58 9.17
C GLY A 180 2.80 16.11 9.60
N ASP A 181 3.28 16.52 10.78
CA ASP A 181 4.61 16.12 11.28
C ASP A 181 4.77 14.61 11.47
N ALA A 182 3.75 13.92 11.98
CA ALA A 182 3.76 12.48 12.17
C ALA A 182 3.76 11.75 10.81
N LEU A 183 3.04 12.31 9.83
CA LEU A 183 2.98 11.77 8.47
C LEU A 183 4.25 12.06 7.66
N VAL A 184 4.86 13.23 7.80
CA VAL A 184 6.19 13.55 7.25
C VAL A 184 7.23 12.62 7.86
N SER A 185 7.19 12.40 9.17
CA SER A 185 8.03 11.42 9.82
C SER A 185 7.82 10.00 9.27
N HIS A 186 6.61 9.67 8.83
CA HIS A 186 6.29 8.38 8.20
C HIS A 186 6.77 8.30 6.73
N LEU A 187 6.53 9.34 5.92
CA LEU A 187 7.03 9.43 4.55
C LEU A 187 8.57 9.44 4.49
N GLY A 188 9.19 9.84 5.60
CA GLY A 188 10.62 9.85 5.83
C GLY A 188 11.18 11.27 5.85
N SER A 189 12.30 11.44 6.54
CA SER A 189 13.08 12.68 6.51
C SER A 189 14.14 12.65 5.41
N GLY A 190 14.43 13.79 4.80
CA GLY A 190 15.46 13.91 3.75
C GLY A 190 14.91 13.70 2.35
N ASP A 191 15.79 13.53 1.37
CA ASP A 191 15.45 13.52 -0.07
C ASP A 191 14.80 12.21 -0.57
N GLN A 192 14.63 11.22 0.30
CA GLN A 192 14.11 9.88 0.01
C GLN A 192 14.83 9.13 -1.13
N ARG A 193 16.11 9.45 -1.39
CA ARG A 193 16.94 8.76 -2.38
C ARG A 193 17.58 7.47 -1.86
N SER A 194 17.54 7.25 -0.54
CA SER A 194 18.12 6.08 0.11
C SER A 194 17.33 5.73 1.37
N VAL A 195 16.27 4.94 1.21
CA VAL A 195 15.34 4.57 2.29
C VAL A 195 15.47 3.09 2.63
N ARG A 196 15.71 2.79 3.90
CA ARG A 196 15.60 1.43 4.45
C ARG A 196 14.22 1.26 5.07
N PHE A 197 13.57 0.15 4.74
CA PHE A 197 12.23 -0.16 5.21
C PHE A 197 12.31 -1.05 6.44
N GLU A 198 11.55 -0.67 7.48
CA GLU A 198 11.45 -1.43 8.73
C GLU A 198 9.98 -1.46 9.16
N THR A 199 9.36 -2.64 9.16
CA THR A 199 7.94 -2.81 9.53
C THR A 199 7.67 -2.37 10.97
N SER A 200 8.64 -2.54 11.88
CA SER A 200 8.54 -2.06 13.26
C SER A 200 8.50 -0.53 13.37
N ALA A 201 9.33 0.17 12.57
CA ALA A 201 9.31 1.63 12.52
C ALA A 201 8.00 2.13 11.92
N PHE A 202 7.53 1.50 10.84
CA PHE A 202 6.24 1.75 10.21
C PHE A 202 5.07 1.63 11.20
N HIS A 203 5.02 0.55 11.99
CA HIS A 203 3.98 0.35 13.00
C HIS A 203 3.96 1.46 14.02
N SER A 204 5.14 1.92 14.45
CA SER A 204 5.28 2.96 15.46
C SER A 204 4.80 4.30 14.91
N SER A 205 5.24 4.69 13.70
CA SER A 205 4.82 5.97 13.08
C SER A 205 3.32 6.01 12.79
N PHE A 206 2.73 4.90 12.32
CA PHE A 206 1.28 4.80 12.11
C PHE A 206 0.50 4.83 13.42
N HIS A 207 1.01 4.17 14.47
CA HIS A 207 0.41 4.24 15.80
C HIS A 207 0.36 5.68 16.30
N ASP A 208 1.47 6.42 16.20
CA ASP A 208 1.56 7.80 16.64
C ASP A 208 0.63 8.72 15.84
N THR A 209 0.53 8.50 14.52
CA THR A 209 -0.42 9.23 13.66
C THR A 209 -1.86 8.98 14.12
N PHE A 210 -2.23 7.74 14.43
CA PHE A 210 -3.58 7.42 14.91
C PHE A 210 -3.85 7.97 16.32
N LEU A 211 -2.87 7.95 17.21
CA LEU A 211 -3.01 8.61 18.52
C LEU A 211 -3.24 10.12 18.35
N ALA A 212 -2.49 10.76 17.45
CA ALA A 212 -2.63 12.18 17.15
C ALA A 212 -4.00 12.54 16.56
N CYS A 213 -4.57 11.68 15.71
CA CYS A 213 -5.95 11.84 15.23
C CYS A 213 -6.98 11.62 16.34
N ARG A 214 -6.79 10.60 17.18
CA ARG A 214 -7.70 10.25 18.28
C ARG A 214 -7.78 11.37 19.30
N ASP A 215 -6.64 11.88 19.74
CA ASP A 215 -6.55 12.88 20.80
C ASP A 215 -7.18 14.21 20.37
N ARG A 216 -7.37 14.41 19.07
CA ARG A 216 -8.05 15.56 18.46
C ARG A 216 -9.49 15.29 18.03
N GLY A 217 -9.99 14.07 18.22
CA GLY A 217 -11.35 13.68 17.84
C GLY A 217 -11.59 13.65 16.34
N VAL A 218 -10.53 13.51 15.53
CA VAL A 218 -10.62 13.41 14.08
C VAL A 218 -11.01 11.98 13.69
N ALA A 219 -12.08 11.85 12.91
CA ALA A 219 -12.48 10.58 12.33
C ALA A 219 -11.77 10.38 10.99
N LEU A 220 -11.03 9.27 10.85
CA LEU A 220 -10.34 8.95 9.61
C LEU A 220 -11.30 8.43 8.53
N HIS A 221 -10.99 8.79 7.28
CA HIS A 221 -11.66 8.27 6.10
C HIS A 221 -11.60 6.73 6.02
N ARG A 222 -12.63 6.09 5.47
CA ARG A 222 -12.72 4.60 5.45
C ARG A 222 -11.56 3.94 4.70
N ASN A 223 -11.07 4.60 3.64
CA ASN A 223 -9.99 4.06 2.83
C ASN A 223 -8.61 4.10 3.53
N PHE A 224 -8.45 4.75 4.70
CA PHE A 224 -7.21 4.64 5.48
C PHE A 224 -6.88 3.21 5.87
N LEU A 225 -7.89 2.37 6.09
CA LEU A 225 -7.67 0.94 6.35
C LEU A 225 -6.99 0.27 5.14
N ALA A 226 -7.51 0.50 3.93
CA ALA A 226 -6.94 -0.04 2.70
C ALA A 226 -5.52 0.52 2.43
N LEU A 227 -5.30 1.81 2.68
CA LEU A 227 -3.98 2.42 2.55
C LEU A 227 -2.96 1.81 3.54
N GLY A 228 -3.36 1.64 4.80
CA GLY A 228 -2.52 1.00 5.82
C GLY A 228 -2.16 -0.43 5.42
N ILE A 229 -3.12 -1.21 4.91
CA ILE A 229 -2.87 -2.56 4.38
C ILE A 229 -1.84 -2.52 3.24
N TYR A 230 -2.03 -1.62 2.28
CA TYR A 230 -1.16 -1.51 1.12
C TYR A 230 0.28 -1.18 1.50
N LEU A 231 0.44 -0.24 2.45
CA LEU A 231 1.74 0.17 2.98
C LEU A 231 2.41 -0.95 3.80
N VAL A 232 1.67 -1.69 4.64
CA VAL A 232 2.24 -2.86 5.34
C VAL A 232 2.79 -3.87 4.33
N CYS A 233 2.03 -4.21 3.28
CA CYS A 233 2.49 -5.14 2.26
C CYS A 233 3.73 -4.62 1.53
N LEU A 234 3.79 -3.31 1.25
CA LEU A 234 4.96 -2.67 0.65
C LEU A 234 6.19 -2.74 1.57
N TYR A 235 6.04 -2.41 2.85
CA TYR A 235 7.13 -2.45 3.83
C TYR A 235 7.65 -3.87 4.03
N ASP A 236 6.75 -4.85 4.17
CA ASP A 236 7.11 -6.27 4.33
C ASP A 236 7.98 -6.77 3.17
N VAL A 237 7.59 -6.47 1.92
CA VAL A 237 8.39 -6.89 0.76
C VAL A 237 9.70 -6.13 0.60
N LEU A 238 9.72 -4.82 0.83
CA LEU A 238 10.95 -4.03 0.70
C LEU A 238 11.94 -4.28 1.83
N GLU A 239 11.47 -4.52 3.05
CA GLU A 239 12.30 -4.95 4.18
C GLU A 239 12.93 -6.32 3.91
N SER A 240 12.17 -7.26 3.33
CA SER A 240 12.67 -8.61 3.00
C SER A 240 13.82 -8.62 1.98
N LEU A 241 13.99 -7.53 1.20
CA LEU A 241 15.09 -7.39 0.25
C LEU A 241 16.40 -6.93 0.91
N ASP A 242 16.35 -6.46 2.16
CA ASP A 242 17.48 -6.00 2.98
C ASP A 242 18.41 -5.02 2.24
N LEU A 243 17.81 -3.97 1.66
CA LEU A 243 18.51 -2.91 0.94
C LEU A 243 17.90 -1.53 1.22
N ALA A 244 18.63 -0.49 0.82
CA ALA A 244 18.08 0.85 0.70
C ALA A 244 17.63 1.13 -0.75
N PHE A 245 16.51 1.86 -0.90
CA PHE A 245 15.88 2.14 -2.18
C PHE A 245 15.67 3.64 -2.43
N ASP A 246 15.71 4.04 -3.70
CA ASP A 246 15.40 5.39 -4.16
C ASP A 246 13.87 5.54 -4.38
N VAL A 247 13.17 5.94 -3.32
CA VAL A 247 11.71 6.09 -3.34
C VAL A 247 11.30 7.34 -4.11
N ARG A 248 12.01 8.46 -3.94
CA ARG A 248 11.77 9.70 -4.71
C ARG A 248 11.97 9.46 -6.20
N GLY A 249 13.03 8.77 -6.58
CA GLY A 249 13.28 8.40 -7.98
C GLY A 249 12.21 7.48 -8.55
N ALA A 250 11.69 6.53 -7.78
CA ALA A 250 10.57 5.69 -8.22
C ALA A 250 9.29 6.52 -8.44
N PHE A 251 9.00 7.46 -7.53
CA PHE A 251 7.91 8.43 -7.71
C PHE A 251 8.13 9.28 -8.98
N GLU A 252 9.30 9.88 -9.16
CA GLU A 252 9.63 10.74 -10.29
C GLU A 252 9.54 10.00 -11.63
N ARG A 253 10.02 8.75 -11.72
CA ARG A 253 9.85 7.91 -12.93
C ARG A 253 8.37 7.62 -13.21
N THR A 254 7.58 7.41 -12.16
CA THR A 254 6.15 7.12 -12.26
C THR A 254 5.31 8.37 -12.56
N CYS A 255 5.73 9.56 -12.17
CA CYS A 255 4.92 10.78 -12.32
C CYS A 255 5.46 11.75 -13.38
N GLY A 256 6.75 11.67 -13.73
CA GLY A 256 7.45 12.60 -14.61
C GLY A 256 7.44 12.27 -16.10
N GLN A 257 6.70 11.25 -16.54
CA GLN A 257 6.50 10.91 -17.97
C GLN A 257 5.13 11.36 -18.49
N SER A 258 4.69 12.58 -18.16
CA SER A 258 3.48 13.21 -18.74
C SER A 258 3.86 14.39 -19.61
#